data_AF-A0A662HFX5-F1
#
_entry.id   AF-A0A662HFX5-F1
#
_cell.length_a   1.000
_cell.length_b   1.000
_cell.length_c   1.000
_cell.angle_alpha   90.00
_cell.angle_beta   90.00
_cell.angle_gamma   90.00
#
_symmetry.space_group_name_H-M   'P 1'
#
loop_
_entity.id
_entity.type
_entity.pdbx_description
1 polymer ?
#
loop_
_entity_poly.entity_id
_entity_poly.type
_entity_poly.pdbx_seq_one_letter_code
_entity_poly.pdbx_strand_id
1 'polypeptide(L)'
;MRKVLPLIASMVLIAIASLFAGVGAMAYFSDIEVGEGNRFEAGTLDLKVDGGDVVQIITIQNMKPGDDTGYYKWVLRNVGSLPGNLTVTIEIIEDSDGIDTEPEAIAESEPYGYQGARPTLGHPDRGELSEFLKPTCGWGPPGWSVPSRIISEWRVGPSPAYAGWSFGLRSWDGKTFVYGTLGPGEEIAFFFKVRLESDLRAWDGCSWHDVDDNVIQGDYVTIRIIFRLVQE
;
A
#
# COMPACT_ATOMS: atom_id res chain seq x y z
N MET A 1 3.97 8.06 97.52
CA MET A 1 4.44 7.85 96.12
C MET A 1 4.28 6.39 95.62
N ARG A 2 3.45 5.54 96.24
CA ARG A 2 3.36 4.10 95.92
C ARG A 2 2.39 3.72 94.78
N LYS A 3 1.66 4.70 94.22
CA LYS A 3 0.63 4.49 93.17
C LYS A 3 1.01 4.99 91.77
N VAL A 4 2.16 5.66 91.63
CA VAL A 4 2.61 6.23 90.35
C VAL A 4 3.37 5.19 89.51
N LEU A 5 4.10 4.29 90.16
CA LEU A 5 4.82 3.19 89.50
C LEU A 5 3.90 2.23 88.71
N PRO A 6 2.75 1.75 89.24
CA PRO A 6 1.83 0.93 88.45
C PRO A 6 1.16 1.70 87.30
N LEU A 7 0.95 3.01 87.44
CA LEU A 7 0.42 3.85 86.36
C LEU A 7 1.42 3.94 85.20
N ILE A 8 2.69 4.25 85.50
CA ILE A 8 3.75 4.32 84.49
C ILE A 8 3.93 2.95 83.81
N ALA A 9 3.94 1.87 84.59
CA ALA A 9 4.03 0.51 84.04
C ALA A 9 2.86 0.18 83.08
N SER A 10 1.64 0.60 83.42
CA SER A 10 0.47 0.41 82.54
C SER A 10 0.55 1.21 81.25
N MET A 11 1.05 2.45 81.29
CA MET A 11 1.21 3.30 80.11
C MET A 11 2.29 2.75 79.16
N VAL A 12 3.38 2.23 79.72
CA VAL A 12 4.45 1.58 78.96
C VAL A 12 3.92 0.30 78.29
N LEU A 13 3.12 -0.51 78.97
CA LEU A 13 2.52 -1.71 78.39
C LEU A 13 1.57 -1.39 77.23
N ILE A 14 0.76 -0.33 77.35
CA ILE A 14 -0.14 0.11 76.28
C ILE A 14 0.66 0.63 75.08
N ALA A 15 1.73 1.39 75.31
CA ALA A 15 2.61 1.88 74.25
C ALA A 15 3.35 0.74 73.52
N ILE A 16 3.75 -0.31 74.25
CA ILE A 16 4.32 -1.51 73.65
C ILE A 16 3.26 -2.25 72.82
N ALA A 17 2.05 -2.42 73.36
CA ALA A 17 0.95 -3.08 72.65
C ALA A 17 0.54 -2.35 71.36
N SER A 18 0.53 -1.02 71.35
CA SER A 18 0.19 -0.22 70.16
C SER A 18 1.26 -0.31 69.07
N LEU A 19 2.55 -0.47 69.44
CA LEU A 19 3.62 -0.73 68.48
C LEU A 19 3.44 -2.08 67.79
N PHE A 20 3.10 -3.14 68.54
CA PHE A 20 2.85 -4.47 67.95
C PHE A 20 1.59 -4.50 67.08
N ALA A 21 0.52 -3.79 67.47
CA ALA A 21 -0.67 -3.65 66.64
C ALA A 21 -0.39 -2.89 65.33
N GLY A 22 0.41 -1.82 65.38
CA GLY A 22 0.80 -1.04 64.22
C GLY A 22 1.69 -1.82 63.24
N VAL A 23 2.74 -2.49 63.75
CA VAL A 23 3.63 -3.29 62.91
C VAL A 23 2.91 -4.51 62.31
N GLY A 24 2.05 -5.17 63.09
CA GLY A 24 1.26 -6.31 62.63
C GLY A 24 0.24 -5.92 61.55
N ALA A 25 -0.45 -4.79 61.73
CA ALA A 25 -1.39 -4.28 60.72
C ALA A 25 -0.65 -3.84 59.44
N MET A 26 0.47 -3.14 59.56
CA MET A 26 1.26 -2.73 58.39
C MET A 26 1.77 -3.94 57.61
N ALA A 27 2.25 -4.99 58.29
CA ALA A 27 2.69 -6.24 57.64
C ALA A 27 1.54 -7.00 56.97
N TYR A 28 0.33 -6.99 57.56
CA TYR A 28 -0.85 -7.64 57.00
C TYR A 28 -1.37 -6.94 55.73
N PHE A 29 -1.16 -5.63 55.60
CA PHE A 29 -1.63 -4.83 54.46
C PHE A 29 -0.53 -4.38 53.50
N SER A 30 0.74 -4.74 53.74
CA SER A 30 1.86 -4.40 52.86
C SER A 30 2.30 -5.53 51.96
N ASP A 31 1.52 -6.61 51.82
CA ASP A 31 1.91 -7.68 50.91
C ASP A 31 1.98 -7.14 49.48
N ILE A 32 3.15 -7.25 48.88
CA ILE A 32 3.42 -6.80 47.52
C ILE A 32 3.25 -8.05 46.65
N GLU A 33 2.05 -8.20 46.12
CA GLU A 33 1.78 -9.21 45.11
C GLU A 33 2.44 -8.77 43.80
N VAL A 34 3.65 -9.27 43.56
CA VAL A 34 4.26 -9.22 42.23
C VAL A 34 3.54 -10.26 41.38
N GLY A 35 2.70 -9.81 40.45
CA GLY A 35 2.15 -10.68 39.41
C GLY A 35 3.27 -11.20 38.51
N GLU A 36 3.94 -12.28 38.93
CA GLU A 36 4.87 -13.04 38.09
C GLU A 36 4.07 -13.64 36.92
N GLY A 37 4.11 -12.95 35.78
CA GLY A 37 3.31 -13.33 34.61
C GLY A 37 2.70 -12.19 33.82
N ASN A 38 2.87 -10.92 34.23
CA ASN A 38 2.52 -9.77 33.39
C ASN A 38 3.52 -9.62 32.22
N ARG A 39 3.49 -10.56 31.27
CA ARG A 39 4.16 -10.43 29.96
C ARG A 39 3.31 -9.50 29.10
N PHE A 40 3.66 -8.22 29.10
CA PHE A 40 3.26 -7.31 28.03
C PHE A 40 4.19 -7.53 26.84
N GLU A 41 4.05 -8.66 26.14
CA GLU A 41 4.69 -8.82 24.84
C GLU A 41 3.87 -8.05 23.81
N ALA A 42 4.37 -6.88 23.42
CA ALA A 42 3.80 -6.15 22.30
C ALA A 42 3.97 -7.01 21.04
N GLY A 43 2.85 -7.36 20.41
CA GLY A 43 2.88 -7.96 19.09
C GLY A 43 3.43 -6.96 18.05
N THR A 44 4.04 -7.46 16.98
CA THR A 44 4.60 -6.64 15.90
C THR A 44 3.86 -6.90 14.59
N LEU A 45 3.71 -5.86 13.79
CA LEU A 45 3.35 -5.94 12.37
C LEU A 45 4.61 -5.59 11.57
N ASP A 46 5.13 -6.55 10.81
CA ASP A 46 6.29 -6.34 9.94
C ASP A 46 6.06 -7.10 8.65
N LEU A 47 6.03 -6.36 7.54
CA LEU A 47 5.83 -6.88 6.20
C LEU A 47 7.15 -6.82 5.45
N LYS A 48 7.53 -7.93 4.82
CA LYS A 48 8.66 -8.00 3.89
C LYS A 48 8.18 -8.31 2.50
N VAL A 49 8.80 -7.67 1.51
CA VAL A 49 8.51 -7.87 0.09
C VAL A 49 9.80 -8.37 -0.56
N ASP A 50 9.81 -9.64 -0.98
CA ASP A 50 11.01 -10.38 -1.40
C ASP A 50 12.18 -10.28 -0.40
N GLY A 51 11.85 -10.15 0.89
CA GLY A 51 12.82 -9.95 1.98
C GLY A 51 13.31 -8.52 2.18
N GLY A 52 12.89 -7.57 1.34
CA GLY A 52 13.32 -6.17 1.36
C GLY A 52 12.19 -5.16 1.64
N ASP A 53 12.29 -4.01 0.99
CA ASP A 53 11.44 -2.83 1.22
C ASP A 53 10.00 -3.01 0.71
N VAL A 54 9.05 -2.43 1.44
CA VAL A 54 7.61 -2.47 1.10
C VAL A 54 7.21 -1.51 -0.03
N VAL A 55 8.16 -0.74 -0.56
CA VAL A 55 7.93 0.17 -1.70
C VAL A 55 8.75 -0.33 -2.88
N GLN A 56 8.09 -0.53 -4.01
CA GLN A 56 8.70 -0.98 -5.25
C GLN A 56 8.44 0.07 -6.33
N ILE A 57 9.44 0.33 -7.18
CA ILE A 57 9.33 1.31 -8.26
C ILE A 57 9.65 0.60 -9.57
N ILE A 58 8.78 0.76 -10.56
CA ILE A 58 9.02 0.27 -11.92
C ILE A 58 8.73 1.37 -12.94
N THR A 59 9.49 1.39 -14.01
CA THR A 59 9.29 2.28 -15.15
C THR A 59 8.92 1.44 -16.37
N ILE A 60 7.79 1.79 -16.99
CA ILE A 60 7.29 1.20 -18.22
C ILE A 60 7.58 2.19 -19.34
N GLN A 61 8.27 1.74 -20.38
CA GLN A 61 8.77 2.57 -21.47
C GLN A 61 9.00 1.71 -22.71
N ASN A 62 9.16 2.34 -23.87
CA ASN A 62 9.44 1.66 -25.16
C ASN A 62 8.42 0.57 -25.51
N MET A 63 7.17 0.75 -25.08
CA MET A 63 6.08 -0.19 -25.37
C MET A 63 5.62 -0.01 -26.80
N LYS A 64 5.39 -1.12 -27.49
CA LYS A 64 4.86 -1.16 -28.86
C LYS A 64 3.49 -1.84 -28.89
N PRO A 65 2.62 -1.50 -29.85
CA PRO A 65 1.32 -2.16 -29.95
C PRO A 65 1.44 -3.68 -29.92
N GLY A 66 0.69 -4.30 -29.01
CA GLY A 66 0.69 -5.74 -28.76
C GLY A 66 1.65 -6.23 -27.67
N ASP A 67 2.54 -5.38 -27.15
CA ASP A 67 3.48 -5.76 -26.09
C ASP A 67 2.79 -6.10 -24.77
N ASP A 68 3.34 -7.08 -24.06
CA ASP A 68 2.94 -7.48 -22.71
C ASP A 68 4.21 -7.56 -21.85
N THR A 69 4.24 -6.89 -20.71
CA THR A 69 5.41 -6.88 -19.82
C THR A 69 5.68 -8.24 -19.17
N GLY A 70 4.72 -9.16 -19.24
CA GLY A 70 4.64 -10.28 -18.33
C GLY A 70 4.32 -9.82 -16.90
N TYR A 71 4.11 -10.78 -16.01
CA TYR A 71 3.88 -10.47 -14.60
C TYR A 71 5.17 -10.16 -13.87
N TYR A 72 5.28 -8.93 -13.38
CA TYR A 72 6.06 -8.63 -12.19
C TYR A 72 5.44 -9.37 -11.01
N LYS A 73 6.29 -9.96 -10.18
CA LYS A 73 5.89 -10.74 -9.02
C LYS A 73 6.71 -10.30 -7.83
N TRP A 74 6.01 -10.02 -6.73
CA TRP A 74 6.62 -9.80 -5.43
C TRP A 74 6.03 -10.76 -4.41
N VAL A 75 6.88 -11.41 -3.62
CA VAL A 75 6.46 -12.29 -2.53
C VAL A 75 6.38 -11.50 -1.23
N LEU A 76 5.18 -11.43 -0.67
CA LEU A 76 4.88 -10.72 0.56
C LEU A 76 4.83 -11.68 1.72
N ARG A 77 5.57 -11.37 2.78
CA ARG A 77 5.62 -12.16 4.01
C ARG A 77 5.37 -11.31 5.23
N ASN A 78 4.45 -11.73 6.09
CA ASN A 78 4.33 -11.17 7.42
C ASN A 78 5.38 -11.84 8.33
N VAL A 79 6.41 -11.09 8.71
CA VAL A 79 7.46 -11.55 9.65
C VAL A 79 7.20 -11.07 11.08
N GLY A 80 6.11 -10.34 11.30
CA GLY A 80 5.63 -9.95 12.61
C GLY A 80 4.94 -11.09 13.36
N SER A 81 4.42 -10.76 14.55
CA SER A 81 3.70 -11.69 15.43
C SER A 81 2.19 -11.48 15.45
N LEU A 82 1.67 -10.45 14.76
CA LEU A 82 0.24 -10.18 14.64
C LEU A 82 -0.26 -10.38 13.20
N PRO A 83 -1.49 -10.86 13.00
CA PRO A 83 -2.14 -10.80 11.71
C PRO A 83 -2.44 -9.34 11.34
N GLY A 84 -2.39 -9.01 10.06
CA GLY A 84 -2.76 -7.68 9.58
C GLY A 84 -3.46 -7.73 8.23
N ASN A 85 -4.17 -6.66 7.89
CA ASN A 85 -4.79 -6.48 6.59
C ASN A 85 -3.76 -5.99 5.57
N LEU A 86 -3.54 -6.81 4.55
CA LEU A 86 -2.63 -6.54 3.46
C LEU A 86 -3.32 -5.75 2.34
N THR A 87 -2.71 -4.63 1.98
CA THR A 87 -3.13 -3.79 0.86
C THR A 87 -1.95 -3.40 -0.03
N VAL A 88 -2.25 -3.12 -1.30
CA VAL A 88 -1.29 -2.58 -2.27
C VAL A 88 -1.87 -1.30 -2.85
N THR A 89 -1.12 -0.22 -2.83
CA THR A 89 -1.46 1.01 -3.55
C THR A 89 -0.55 1.16 -4.75
N ILE A 90 -1.11 1.50 -5.90
CA ILE A 90 -0.36 1.87 -7.10
C ILE A 90 -0.50 3.38 -7.26
N GLU A 91 0.63 4.06 -7.42
CA GLU A 91 0.71 5.51 -7.62
C GLU A 91 1.54 5.77 -8.88
N ILE A 92 1.07 6.64 -9.77
CA ILE A 92 1.89 7.17 -10.86
C ILE A 92 2.70 8.33 -10.28
N ILE A 93 4.02 8.19 -10.31
CA ILE A 93 4.93 9.22 -9.80
C ILE A 93 5.55 10.05 -10.91
N GLU A 94 5.50 9.56 -12.15
CA GLU A 94 5.96 10.25 -13.35
C GLU A 94 5.22 9.70 -14.57
N ASP A 95 4.76 10.60 -15.43
CA ASP A 95 4.02 10.30 -16.66
C ASP A 95 4.48 11.30 -17.72
N SER A 96 5.37 10.87 -18.61
CA SER A 96 6.20 11.77 -19.41
C SER A 96 6.29 11.31 -20.87
N ASP A 97 6.22 12.28 -21.77
CA ASP A 97 6.44 12.16 -23.22
C ASP A 97 7.91 11.80 -23.56
N GLY A 98 8.79 11.89 -22.56
CA GLY A 98 10.21 11.62 -22.75
C GLY A 98 10.87 12.55 -23.76
N ILE A 99 11.27 12.02 -24.91
CA ILE A 99 11.91 12.77 -25.98
C ILE A 99 10.93 12.80 -27.14
N ASP A 100 10.36 13.97 -27.41
CA ASP A 100 9.53 14.22 -28.58
C ASP A 100 10.32 13.92 -29.86
N THR A 101 9.94 12.84 -30.52
CA THR A 101 10.57 12.40 -31.77
C THR A 101 9.84 12.99 -32.99
N GLU A 102 10.55 13.22 -34.10
CA GLU A 102 9.89 13.71 -35.33
C GLU A 102 8.65 12.87 -35.75
N PRO A 103 8.65 11.52 -35.65
CA PRO A 103 7.44 10.73 -35.90
C PRO A 103 6.28 11.02 -34.94
N GLU A 104 6.57 11.23 -33.65
CA GLU A 104 5.59 11.54 -32.61
C GLU A 104 4.97 12.92 -32.81
N ALA A 105 5.80 13.96 -33.00
CA ALA A 105 5.35 15.31 -33.33
C ALA A 105 4.44 15.34 -34.56
N ILE A 106 4.73 14.54 -35.59
CA ILE A 106 3.87 14.41 -36.77
C ILE A 106 2.52 13.80 -36.37
N ALA A 107 2.52 12.68 -35.65
CA ALA A 107 1.30 11.98 -35.23
C ALA A 107 0.40 12.84 -34.34
N GLU A 108 0.97 13.63 -33.45
CA GLU A 108 0.23 14.59 -32.62
C GLU A 108 -0.36 15.77 -33.42
N SER A 109 0.27 16.12 -34.55
CA SER A 109 -0.13 17.23 -35.42
C SER A 109 -1.17 16.84 -36.49
N GLU A 110 -1.42 15.54 -36.66
CA GLU A 110 -2.37 15.03 -37.65
C GLU A 110 -3.77 15.63 -37.43
N PRO A 111 -4.49 16.02 -38.50
CA PRO A 111 -5.89 16.40 -38.40
C PRO A 111 -6.69 15.21 -37.85
N TYR A 112 -7.32 15.39 -36.68
CA TYR A 112 -7.95 14.31 -35.88
C TYR A 112 -6.97 13.36 -35.18
N GLY A 113 -5.69 13.72 -35.12
CA GLY A 113 -4.67 13.05 -34.32
C GLY A 113 -5.04 13.01 -32.85
N TYR A 114 -4.42 12.09 -32.12
CA TYR A 114 -4.67 11.95 -30.70
C TYR A 114 -4.16 13.21 -29.98
N GLN A 115 -5.07 13.99 -29.39
CA GLN A 115 -4.73 15.29 -28.80
C GLN A 115 -4.16 15.19 -27.39
N GLY A 116 -3.93 13.97 -26.87
CA GLY A 116 -3.35 13.75 -25.56
C GLY A 116 -4.14 14.39 -24.41
N ALA A 117 -3.53 14.33 -23.23
CA ALA A 117 -4.00 15.03 -22.06
C ALA A 117 -3.44 16.46 -22.04
N ARG A 118 -3.97 17.34 -22.90
CA ARG A 118 -3.48 18.73 -23.01
C ARG A 118 -4.25 19.75 -22.16
N PRO A 119 -3.61 20.84 -21.71
CA PRO A 119 -4.24 21.96 -20.99
C PRO A 119 -5.39 22.60 -21.75
N THR A 120 -5.33 22.58 -23.09
CA THR A 120 -6.40 23.05 -23.97
C THR A 120 -7.70 22.26 -23.80
N LEU A 121 -7.62 21.02 -23.31
CA LEU A 121 -8.75 20.14 -22.98
C LEU A 121 -9.00 20.05 -21.47
N GLY A 122 -8.32 20.87 -20.66
CA GLY A 122 -8.47 20.90 -19.20
C GLY A 122 -7.66 19.84 -18.45
N HIS A 123 -6.66 19.23 -19.09
CA HIS A 123 -5.77 18.25 -18.46
C HIS A 123 -4.35 18.81 -18.30
N PRO A 124 -3.59 18.44 -17.25
CA PRO A 124 -2.17 18.79 -17.18
C PRO A 124 -1.39 18.05 -18.28
N ASP A 125 -0.42 18.72 -18.91
CA ASP A 125 0.53 18.10 -19.85
C ASP A 125 1.17 16.86 -19.19
N ARG A 126 1.14 15.73 -19.90
CA ARG A 126 1.67 14.42 -19.47
C ARG A 126 1.76 13.47 -20.67
N GLY A 127 2.54 12.41 -20.48
CA GLY A 127 2.66 11.32 -21.46
C GLY A 127 1.35 10.58 -21.71
N GLU A 128 1.22 10.09 -22.92
CA GLU A 128 0.03 9.42 -23.46
C GLU A 128 0.02 7.93 -23.13
N LEU A 129 1.19 7.31 -23.00
CA LEU A 129 1.34 5.87 -22.81
C LEU A 129 0.50 5.31 -21.66
N SER A 130 0.43 6.01 -20.53
CA SER A 130 -0.29 5.53 -19.33
C SER A 130 -1.79 5.31 -19.57
N GLU A 131 -2.37 5.99 -20.54
CA GLU A 131 -3.79 5.92 -20.88
C GLU A 131 -4.11 4.70 -21.74
N PHE A 132 -3.13 4.24 -22.52
CA PHE A 132 -3.26 3.10 -23.42
C PHE A 132 -2.86 1.76 -22.79
N LEU A 133 -2.11 1.78 -21.69
CA LEU A 133 -1.73 0.57 -20.97
C LEU A 133 -2.92 -0.09 -20.26
N LYS A 134 -3.10 -1.39 -20.46
CA LYS A 134 -4.08 -2.24 -19.74
C LYS A 134 -3.45 -2.85 -18.49
N PRO A 135 -3.62 -2.26 -17.30
CA PRO A 135 -3.12 -2.86 -16.08
C PRO A 135 -3.93 -4.11 -15.71
N THR A 136 -3.20 -5.11 -15.24
CA THR A 136 -3.76 -6.32 -14.65
C THR A 136 -2.96 -6.65 -13.41
N CYS A 137 -3.64 -6.81 -12.27
CA CYS A 137 -3.03 -7.27 -11.05
C CYS A 137 -3.77 -8.46 -10.47
N GLY A 138 -3.19 -9.07 -9.46
CA GLY A 138 -3.83 -10.18 -8.77
C GLY A 138 -3.00 -10.75 -7.65
N TRP A 139 -3.62 -11.69 -6.96
CA TRP A 139 -3.01 -12.42 -5.85
C TRP A 139 -2.87 -13.88 -6.22
N GLY A 140 -1.85 -14.54 -5.70
CA GLY A 140 -1.68 -15.98 -5.90
C GLY A 140 -0.54 -16.58 -5.08
N PRO A 141 -0.39 -17.91 -5.13
CA PRO A 141 0.68 -18.60 -4.42
C PRO A 141 2.08 -18.12 -4.88
N PRO A 142 3.06 -17.97 -3.96
CA PRO A 142 4.42 -17.50 -4.30
C PRO A 142 5.12 -18.32 -5.39
N GLY A 143 4.85 -19.63 -5.44
CA GLY A 143 5.43 -20.54 -6.44
C GLY A 143 4.85 -20.42 -7.84
N TRP A 144 3.81 -19.61 -8.05
CA TRP A 144 3.16 -19.48 -9.36
C TRP A 144 3.79 -18.35 -10.19
N SER A 145 3.55 -18.40 -11.51
CA SER A 145 3.93 -17.36 -12.47
C SER A 145 2.77 -16.43 -12.83
N VAL A 146 1.56 -16.77 -12.41
CA VAL A 146 0.33 -16.01 -12.67
C VAL A 146 -0.54 -15.96 -11.41
N PRO A 147 -1.36 -14.92 -11.24
CA PRO A 147 -2.29 -14.84 -10.11
C PRO A 147 -3.41 -15.88 -10.23
N SER A 148 -3.92 -16.34 -9.09
CA SER A 148 -5.13 -17.17 -9.02
C SER A 148 -6.41 -16.33 -9.04
N ARG A 149 -6.33 -15.05 -8.64
CA ARG A 149 -7.43 -14.08 -8.69
C ARG A 149 -6.97 -12.82 -9.41
N ILE A 150 -7.62 -12.51 -10.55
CA ILE A 150 -7.27 -11.38 -11.41
C ILE A 150 -8.20 -10.19 -11.17
N ILE A 151 -7.62 -8.99 -11.19
CA ILE A 151 -8.29 -7.70 -11.30
C ILE A 151 -7.66 -6.99 -12.50
N SER A 152 -8.45 -6.63 -13.50
CA SER A 152 -7.94 -5.99 -14.73
C SER A 152 -8.82 -4.82 -15.13
N GLU A 153 -8.20 -3.84 -15.78
CA GLU A 153 -8.92 -2.76 -16.44
C GLU A 153 -9.32 -3.16 -17.87
N TRP A 154 -10.51 -2.71 -18.30
CA TRP A 154 -11.04 -3.07 -19.62
C TRP A 154 -11.03 -1.90 -20.61
N ARG A 155 -11.02 -0.66 -20.12
CA ARG A 155 -11.05 0.55 -20.95
C ARG A 155 -9.70 1.25 -20.97
N VAL A 156 -9.26 1.63 -22.16
CA VAL A 156 -8.00 2.34 -22.44
C VAL A 156 -8.26 3.47 -23.42
N GLY A 157 -7.30 4.38 -23.51
CA GLY A 157 -7.32 5.57 -24.34
C GLY A 157 -7.59 6.85 -23.53
N PRO A 158 -7.70 8.01 -24.19
CA PRO A 158 -8.11 9.25 -23.54
C PRO A 158 -9.45 9.15 -22.85
N SER A 159 -9.58 9.84 -21.72
CA SER A 159 -10.91 10.30 -21.31
C SER A 159 -11.46 11.27 -22.36
N PRO A 160 -12.75 11.16 -22.75
CA PRO A 160 -13.40 12.24 -23.46
C PRO A 160 -13.24 13.55 -22.67
N ALA A 161 -12.96 14.65 -23.36
CA ALA A 161 -12.65 15.95 -22.77
C ALA A 161 -13.73 16.46 -21.78
N TYR A 162 -14.97 15.98 -21.93
CA TYR A 162 -16.12 16.36 -21.10
C TYR A 162 -16.33 15.46 -19.88
N ALA A 163 -15.62 14.33 -19.81
CA ALA A 163 -15.99 13.23 -18.92
C ALA A 163 -15.15 13.22 -17.63
N GLY A 164 -13.94 13.80 -17.60
CA GLY A 164 -13.13 13.91 -16.38
C GLY A 164 -12.74 12.57 -15.74
N TRP A 165 -12.82 11.47 -16.48
CA TRP A 165 -12.39 10.15 -16.02
C TRP A 165 -10.91 9.95 -16.33
N SER A 166 -10.36 8.83 -15.87
CA SER A 166 -9.07 8.33 -16.33
C SER A 166 -9.27 6.91 -16.81
N PHE A 167 -8.50 6.50 -17.82
CA PHE A 167 -8.54 5.14 -18.37
C PHE A 167 -7.16 4.51 -18.31
N GLY A 168 -7.07 3.22 -18.68
CA GLY A 168 -5.83 2.48 -18.67
C GLY A 168 -5.14 2.46 -17.31
N LEU A 169 -3.82 2.48 -17.31
CA LEU A 169 -3.00 2.52 -16.10
C LEU A 169 -3.24 3.82 -15.32
N ARG A 170 -3.53 4.93 -16.00
CA ARG A 170 -3.84 6.21 -15.34
C ARG A 170 -5.03 6.13 -14.40
N SER A 171 -6.02 5.30 -14.72
CA SER A 171 -7.18 5.06 -13.84
C SER A 171 -6.85 4.37 -12.52
N TRP A 172 -5.63 3.81 -12.40
CA TRP A 172 -5.14 3.15 -11.20
C TRP A 172 -4.25 4.03 -10.34
N ASP A 173 -4.05 5.30 -10.70
CA ASP A 173 -3.30 6.24 -9.88
C ASP A 173 -3.98 6.45 -8.50
N GLY A 174 -3.23 6.20 -7.43
CA GLY A 174 -3.71 6.19 -6.05
C GLY A 174 -4.63 5.01 -5.69
N LYS A 175 -4.87 4.08 -6.61
CA LYS A 175 -5.83 2.98 -6.38
C LYS A 175 -5.25 1.94 -5.44
N THR A 176 -6.06 1.53 -4.46
CA THR A 176 -5.69 0.52 -3.46
C THR A 176 -6.43 -0.80 -3.70
N PHE A 177 -5.69 -1.90 -3.66
CA PHE A 177 -6.14 -3.27 -3.82
C PHE A 177 -6.00 -4.00 -2.49
N VAL A 178 -7.08 -4.64 -2.06
CA VAL A 178 -7.14 -5.35 -0.78
C VAL A 178 -6.98 -6.85 -1.03
N TYR A 179 -6.04 -7.47 -0.33
CA TYR A 179 -5.96 -8.93 -0.23
C TYR A 179 -6.93 -9.44 0.84
N GLY A 180 -6.83 -8.86 2.03
CA GLY A 180 -7.46 -9.34 3.26
C GLY A 180 -6.39 -9.59 4.33
N THR A 181 -6.67 -10.49 5.26
CA THR A 181 -5.76 -10.79 6.36
C THR A 181 -4.58 -11.66 5.92
N LEU A 182 -3.36 -11.25 6.30
CA LEU A 182 -2.14 -12.04 6.21
C LEU A 182 -1.63 -12.36 7.61
N GLY A 183 -1.65 -13.65 7.97
CA GLY A 183 -1.24 -14.14 9.28
C GLY A 183 0.28 -14.14 9.51
N PRO A 184 0.74 -14.24 10.76
CA PRO A 184 2.16 -14.36 11.07
C PRO A 184 2.83 -15.54 10.36
N GLY A 185 3.93 -15.27 9.65
CA GLY A 185 4.68 -16.27 8.89
C GLY A 185 4.06 -16.67 7.56
N GLU A 186 2.86 -16.19 7.23
CA GLU A 186 2.21 -16.48 5.94
C GLU A 186 2.85 -15.69 4.80
N GLU A 187 2.76 -16.28 3.60
CA GLU A 187 3.27 -15.69 2.35
C GLU A 187 2.20 -15.69 1.27
N ILE A 188 2.16 -14.60 0.50
CA ILE A 188 1.32 -14.46 -0.69
C ILE A 188 2.08 -13.68 -1.75
N ALA A 189 1.88 -13.96 -3.03
CA ALA A 189 2.45 -13.15 -4.10
C ALA A 189 1.42 -12.16 -4.65
N PHE A 190 1.89 -10.92 -4.87
CA PHE A 190 1.20 -9.93 -5.69
C PHE A 190 1.79 -9.97 -7.09
N PHE A 191 0.91 -10.03 -8.08
CA PHE A 191 1.24 -10.04 -9.50
C PHE A 191 0.74 -8.75 -10.12
N PHE A 192 1.57 -8.12 -10.95
CA PHE A 192 1.19 -6.94 -11.73
C PHE A 192 1.75 -7.07 -13.14
N LYS A 193 0.98 -6.69 -14.14
CA LYS A 193 1.45 -6.51 -15.50
C LYS A 193 0.71 -5.38 -16.17
N VAL A 194 1.30 -4.87 -17.25
CA VAL A 194 0.60 -4.03 -18.21
C VAL A 194 0.71 -4.64 -19.59
N ARG A 195 -0.31 -4.41 -20.40
CA ARG A 195 -0.33 -4.80 -21.81
C ARG A 195 -0.75 -3.63 -22.66
N LEU A 196 -0.13 -3.48 -23.82
CA LEU A 196 -0.59 -2.56 -24.85
C LEU A 196 -1.35 -3.35 -25.92
N GLU A 197 -2.49 -2.83 -26.36
CA GLU A 197 -3.24 -3.50 -27.44
C GLU A 197 -2.52 -3.36 -28.78
N SER A 198 -2.78 -4.30 -29.69
CA SER A 198 -2.21 -4.26 -31.05
C SER A 198 -2.81 -3.16 -31.90
N ASP A 199 -4.02 -2.71 -31.56
CA ASP A 199 -4.75 -1.63 -32.19
C ASP A 199 -5.00 -0.53 -31.16
N LEU A 200 -4.22 0.55 -31.23
CA LEU A 200 -4.48 1.72 -30.39
C LEU A 200 -5.70 2.45 -30.91
N ARG A 201 -6.68 2.63 -30.03
CA ARG A 201 -7.93 3.30 -30.35
C ARG A 201 -8.33 4.24 -29.24
N ALA A 202 -8.90 5.38 -29.62
CA ALA A 202 -9.46 6.37 -28.72
C ALA A 202 -10.97 6.45 -28.91
N TRP A 203 -11.71 6.65 -27.82
CA TRP A 203 -13.15 6.90 -27.85
C TRP A 203 -13.41 8.41 -27.73
N ASP A 204 -14.05 8.99 -28.74
CA ASP A 204 -14.32 10.42 -28.79
C ASP A 204 -15.66 10.82 -28.14
N GLY A 205 -16.44 9.86 -27.63
CA GLY A 205 -17.81 10.08 -27.13
C GLY A 205 -18.90 9.50 -28.04
N CYS A 206 -18.60 9.24 -29.32
CA CYS A 206 -19.56 8.78 -30.33
C CYS A 206 -19.09 7.53 -31.08
N SER A 207 -17.78 7.43 -31.37
CA SER A 207 -17.16 6.31 -32.07
C SER A 207 -15.73 6.03 -31.60
N TRP A 208 -15.25 4.82 -31.90
CA TRP A 208 -13.85 4.47 -31.77
C TRP A 208 -13.10 4.92 -33.00
N HIS A 209 -11.97 5.59 -32.80
CA HIS A 209 -11.05 6.04 -33.84
C HIS A 209 -9.70 5.40 -33.64
N ASP A 210 -9.04 5.07 -34.73
CA ASP A 210 -7.68 4.52 -34.69
C ASP A 210 -6.71 5.64 -34.31
N VAL A 211 -5.75 5.32 -33.44
CA VAL A 211 -4.72 6.23 -32.96
C VAL A 211 -3.40 5.80 -33.57
N ASP A 212 -2.66 6.77 -34.11
CA ASP A 212 -1.29 6.55 -34.58
C ASP A 212 -0.40 6.18 -33.38
N ASP A 213 0.26 5.02 -33.45
CA ASP A 213 1.11 4.50 -32.38
C ASP A 213 2.44 5.21 -32.24
N ASN A 214 2.79 6.10 -33.18
CA ASN A 214 3.90 7.01 -32.99
C ASN A 214 3.67 7.98 -31.83
N VAL A 215 2.41 8.22 -31.42
CA VAL A 215 2.06 9.14 -30.31
C VAL A 215 2.52 8.68 -28.93
N ILE A 216 2.98 7.43 -28.78
CA ILE A 216 3.49 6.90 -27.51
C ILE A 216 4.99 6.61 -27.57
N GLN A 217 5.68 7.05 -28.62
CA GLN A 217 7.09 6.77 -28.81
C GLN A 217 7.93 7.69 -27.95
N GLY A 218 8.84 7.14 -27.16
CA GLY A 218 9.67 7.96 -26.24
C GLY A 218 9.02 8.14 -24.87
N ASP A 219 7.71 7.95 -24.78
CA ASP A 219 6.97 7.96 -23.53
C ASP A 219 7.47 6.94 -22.51
N TYR A 220 7.31 7.33 -21.26
CA TYR A 220 7.41 6.43 -20.14
C TYR A 220 6.50 6.84 -18.99
N VAL A 221 6.08 5.82 -18.24
CA VAL A 221 5.34 5.98 -16.99
C VAL A 221 6.09 5.25 -15.88
N THR A 222 6.40 5.98 -14.81
CA THR A 222 7.00 5.42 -13.60
C THR A 222 5.93 5.29 -12.53
N ILE A 223 5.76 4.08 -12.01
CA ILE A 223 4.82 3.79 -10.94
C ILE A 223 5.55 3.38 -9.66
N ARG A 224 4.95 3.78 -8.54
CA ARG A 224 5.28 3.33 -7.20
C ARG A 224 4.20 2.35 -6.74
N ILE A 225 4.65 1.20 -6.26
CA ILE A 225 3.81 0.14 -5.69
C ILE A 225 4.12 0.08 -4.20
N ILE A 226 3.13 0.37 -3.36
CA ILE A 226 3.28 0.46 -1.91
C ILE A 226 2.49 -0.67 -1.26
N PHE A 227 3.20 -1.55 -0.58
CA PHE A 227 2.61 -2.63 0.20
C PHE A 227 2.45 -2.18 1.65
N ARG A 228 1.27 -2.43 2.24
CA ARG A 228 0.98 -2.09 3.63
C ARG A 228 0.33 -3.24 4.35
N LEU A 229 0.78 -3.49 5.57
CA LEU A 229 0.15 -4.40 6.51
C LEU A 229 -0.31 -3.57 7.70
N VAL A 230 -1.62 -3.47 7.90
CA VAL A 230 -2.22 -2.63 8.94
C VAL A 230 -3.08 -3.47 9.89
N GLN A 231 -3.15 -3.07 11.16
CA GLN A 231 -4.07 -3.66 12.13
C GLN A 231 -5.49 -3.13 11.87
N GLU A 232 -6.52 -3.94 12.12
CA GLU A 232 -7.90 -3.44 12.26
C GLU A 232 -8.10 -2.65 13.54
#